data_AF-A0A371BID2-F1
#
_entry.id   AF-A0A371BID2-F1
#
_cell.length_a   1.000
_cell.length_b   1.000
_cell.length_c   1.000
_cell.angle_alpha   90.00
_cell.angle_beta   90.00
_cell.angle_gamma   90.00
#
_symmetry.space_group_name_H-M   'P 1'
#
loop_
_entity.id
_entity.type
_entity.pdbx_description
1 polymer ?
#
loop_
_entity_poly.entity_id
_entity_poly.type
_entity_poly.pdbx_seq_one_letter_code
_entity_poly.pdbx_strand_id
1 'polypeptide(L)'
;MGLWSNLFGSNAPSAAASDVGNSTQIHLLFERALGNDPENNSCDARRKAAMKLVLANETAKGREAWLSISRDFPDELAFALEQVGVCYHLDKDYRAAIENYEAAIRLGSDARRLTETIAEARKGMAAFG
;
A
#
# COMPACT_ATOMS: atom_id res chain seq x y z
N MET A 1 -31.64 10.41 -29.64
CA MET A 1 -30.46 10.10 -30.47
C MET A 1 -29.39 11.13 -30.15
N GLY A 2 -28.16 10.68 -29.83
CA GLY A 2 -26.93 11.48 -29.56
C GLY A 2 -26.94 12.20 -28.20
N LEU A 3 -26.16 11.88 -27.15
CA LEU A 3 -24.85 11.26 -26.98
C LEU A 3 -23.77 11.91 -27.86
N TRP A 4 -22.88 12.66 -27.17
CA TRP A 4 -21.63 13.29 -27.64
C TRP A 4 -21.80 14.67 -28.27
N SER A 5 -21.55 15.73 -27.49
CA SER A 5 -20.86 16.98 -27.87
C SER A 5 -21.18 18.06 -26.82
N ASN A 6 -20.30 18.25 -25.83
CA ASN A 6 -20.07 19.52 -25.09
C ASN A 6 -19.41 19.30 -23.72
N LEU A 7 -18.24 18.65 -23.67
CA LEU A 7 -17.41 18.60 -22.46
C LEU A 7 -15.95 19.02 -22.71
N PHE A 8 -15.68 19.73 -23.81
CA PHE A 8 -14.41 20.42 -24.03
C PHE A 8 -14.69 21.90 -24.19
N GLY A 9 -14.74 22.61 -23.06
CA GLY A 9 -15.00 24.04 -23.04
C GLY A 9 -15.16 24.58 -21.63
N SER A 10 -14.11 24.45 -20.81
CA SER A 10 -13.68 25.38 -19.74
C SER A 10 -12.81 24.62 -18.75
N ASN A 11 -11.56 25.08 -18.65
CA ASN A 11 -10.56 24.82 -17.62
C ASN A 11 -11.12 24.18 -16.32
N ALA A 12 -10.84 22.89 -16.09
CA ALA A 12 -11.26 22.19 -14.88
C ALA A 12 -10.03 21.79 -14.04
N PRO A 13 -9.61 22.58 -13.04
CA PRO A 13 -8.76 22.09 -11.96
C PRO A 13 -9.65 21.42 -10.90
N SER A 14 -10.25 20.27 -11.19
CA SER A 14 -11.16 19.60 -10.25
C SER A 14 -10.89 18.12 -9.98
N ALA A 15 -9.92 17.50 -10.66
CA ALA A 15 -9.40 16.19 -10.24
C ALA A 15 -8.29 16.31 -9.17
N ALA A 16 -7.46 17.35 -9.25
CA ALA A 16 -6.30 17.51 -8.37
C ALA A 16 -6.67 17.89 -6.92
N ALA A 17 -7.76 18.65 -6.70
CA ALA A 17 -8.14 19.10 -5.36
C ALA A 17 -8.66 17.95 -4.46
N SER A 18 -9.37 16.99 -5.05
CA SER A 18 -9.93 15.84 -4.32
C SER A 18 -8.85 14.82 -3.94
N ASP A 19 -7.87 14.58 -4.83
CA ASP A 19 -6.72 13.71 -4.55
C ASP A 19 -5.78 14.32 -3.51
N VAL A 20 -5.49 15.62 -3.60
CA VAL A 20 -4.66 16.33 -2.62
C VAL A 20 -5.33 16.37 -1.24
N GLY A 21 -6.65 16.58 -1.19
CA GLY A 21 -7.41 16.53 0.07
C GLY A 21 -7.38 15.15 0.73
N ASN A 22 -7.51 14.07 -0.06
CA ASN A 22 -7.43 12.71 0.44
C ASN A 22 -6.02 12.34 0.91
N SER A 23 -4.98 12.62 0.12
CA SER A 23 -3.58 12.35 0.49
C SER A 23 -3.19 13.09 1.77
N THR A 24 -3.54 14.38 1.89
CA THR A 24 -3.30 15.17 3.12
C THR A 24 -3.98 14.54 4.33
N GLN A 25 -5.23 14.10 4.19
CA GLN A 25 -5.96 13.45 5.27
C GLN A 25 -5.35 12.10 5.64
N ILE A 26 -4.85 11.34 4.67
CA ILE A 26 -4.20 10.04 4.90
C ILE A 26 -2.88 10.23 5.67
N HIS A 27 -2.08 11.24 5.31
CA HIS A 27 -0.87 11.58 6.06
C HIS A 27 -1.18 12.01 7.49
N LEU A 28 -2.17 12.88 7.68
CA LEU A 28 -2.60 13.30 9.01
C LEU A 28 -3.07 12.10 9.85
N LEU A 29 -3.83 11.17 9.27
CA LEU A 29 -4.26 9.95 9.94
C LEU A 29 -3.06 9.09 10.35
N PHE A 30 -2.05 8.99 9.49
CA PHE A 30 -0.84 8.24 9.78
C PHE A 30 0.01 8.89 10.87
N GLU A 31 0.26 10.20 10.79
CA GLU A 31 0.97 10.96 11.82
C GLU A 31 0.26 10.88 13.17
N ARG A 32 -1.07 10.99 13.18
CA ARG A 32 -1.86 10.81 14.39
C ARG A 32 -1.69 9.39 14.94
N ALA A 33 -1.63 8.38 14.08
CA ALA A 33 -1.42 6.98 14.48
C ALA A 33 0.01 6.69 14.97
N LEU A 34 0.96 7.60 14.74
CA LEU A 34 2.31 7.57 15.30
C LEU A 34 2.46 8.43 16.56
N GLY A 35 1.46 9.26 16.88
CA GLY A 35 1.50 10.14 18.04
C GLY A 35 1.54 9.37 19.37
N ASN A 36 2.00 10.03 20.43
CA ASN A 36 2.11 9.47 21.78
C ASN A 36 0.75 9.20 22.46
N ASP A 37 -0.38 9.37 21.77
CA ASP A 37 -1.70 9.02 22.30
C ASP A 37 -1.87 7.48 22.29
N PRO A 38 -1.95 6.83 23.46
CA PRO A 38 -1.99 5.36 23.54
C PRO A 38 -3.25 4.75 22.92
N GLU A 39 -4.32 5.52 22.78
CA GLU A 39 -5.56 5.08 22.12
C GLU A 39 -5.45 5.10 20.58
N ASN A 40 -4.54 5.93 20.04
CA ASN A 40 -4.40 6.14 18.60
C ASN A 40 -3.13 5.50 18.02
N ASN A 41 -2.16 5.15 18.86
CA ASN A 41 -0.92 4.46 18.51
C ASN A 41 -1.06 2.94 18.35
N SER A 42 -2.29 2.44 18.19
CA SER A 42 -2.56 1.01 18.07
C SER A 42 -2.07 0.46 16.73
N CYS A 43 -1.73 -0.83 16.71
CA CYS A 43 -1.37 -1.54 15.48
C CYS A 43 -2.48 -1.37 14.42
N ASP A 44 -3.74 -1.60 14.77
CA ASP A 44 -4.88 -1.45 13.85
C ASP A 44 -4.99 -0.06 13.21
N ALA A 45 -4.84 1.01 14.01
CA ALA A 45 -4.90 2.37 13.49
C ALA A 45 -3.77 2.65 12.49
N ARG A 46 -2.55 2.23 12.81
CA ARG A 46 -1.38 2.35 11.93
C ARG A 46 -1.53 1.52 10.67
N ARG A 47 -2.00 0.27 10.77
CA ARG A 47 -2.27 -0.61 9.63
C ARG A 47 -3.31 0.01 8.69
N LYS A 48 -4.38 0.57 9.24
CA LYS A 48 -5.43 1.24 8.47
C LYS A 48 -4.90 2.46 7.73
N ALA A 49 -4.06 3.26 8.36
CA ALA A 49 -3.41 4.41 7.72
C ALA A 49 -2.40 3.97 6.64
N ALA A 50 -1.58 2.96 6.93
CA ALA A 50 -0.63 2.37 5.97
C ALA A 50 -1.35 1.83 4.72
N MET A 51 -2.44 1.08 4.91
CA MET A 51 -3.26 0.58 3.80
C MET A 51 -3.81 1.72 2.94
N LYS A 52 -4.26 2.82 3.57
CA LYS A 52 -4.73 3.99 2.82
C LYS A 52 -3.64 4.64 1.98
N LEU A 53 -2.39 4.70 2.47
CA LEU A 53 -1.25 5.19 1.69
C LEU A 53 -1.03 4.32 0.44
N VAL A 54 -1.10 3.00 0.59
CA VAL A 54 -0.98 2.06 -0.53
C VAL A 54 -2.12 2.26 -1.55
N LEU A 55 -3.35 2.41 -1.07
CA LEU A 55 -4.52 2.68 -1.93
C LEU A 55 -4.47 4.04 -2.64
N ALA A 56 -3.80 5.03 -2.04
CA ALA A 56 -3.51 6.32 -2.66
C ALA A 56 -2.35 6.26 -3.67
N ASN A 57 -1.85 5.06 -4.00
CA ASN A 57 -0.68 4.83 -4.84
C ASN A 57 0.62 5.44 -4.28
N GLU A 58 0.64 5.76 -2.98
CA GLU A 58 1.82 6.23 -2.25
C GLU A 58 2.59 5.04 -1.68
N THR A 59 2.94 4.09 -2.56
CA THR A 59 3.57 2.80 -2.23
C THR A 59 4.85 2.96 -1.41
N ALA A 60 5.67 3.99 -1.67
CA ALA A 60 6.88 4.27 -0.90
C ALA A 60 6.58 4.58 0.58
N LYS A 61 5.65 5.51 0.85
CA LYS A 61 5.22 5.83 2.22
C LYS A 61 4.49 4.66 2.86
N GLY A 62 3.71 3.90 2.08
CA GLY A 62 3.09 2.65 2.52
C GLY A 62 4.12 1.65 3.03
N ARG A 63 5.21 1.41 2.28
CA ARG A 63 6.31 0.53 2.72
C ARG A 63 6.95 1.01 4.02
N GLU A 64 7.30 2.29 4.10
CA GLU A 64 7.88 2.87 5.32
C GLU A 64 6.96 2.70 6.52
N ALA A 65 5.64 2.90 6.32
CA ALA A 65 4.64 2.68 7.35
C ALA A 65 4.59 1.23 7.82
N TRP A 66 4.56 0.26 6.90
CA TRP A 66 4.59 -1.16 7.25
C TRP A 66 5.86 -1.57 7.99
N LEU A 67 7.01 -1.06 7.57
CA LEU A 67 8.29 -1.31 8.25
C LEU A 67 8.37 -0.64 9.63
N SER A 68 7.72 0.51 9.81
CA SER A 68 7.60 1.15 11.12
C SER A 68 6.73 0.31 12.07
N ILE A 69 5.59 -0.20 11.57
CA ILE A 69 4.71 -1.08 12.34
C ILE A 69 5.46 -2.34 12.80
N SER A 70 6.23 -2.99 11.93
CA SER A 70 6.94 -4.22 12.32
C SER A 70 8.10 -4.01 13.30
N ARG A 71 8.63 -2.78 13.40
CA ARG A 71 9.62 -2.42 14.44
C ARG A 71 9.00 -2.33 15.82
N ASP A 72 7.83 -1.71 15.90
CA ASP A 72 7.11 -1.53 17.17
C ASP A 72 6.28 -2.76 17.57
N PHE A 73 5.84 -3.55 16.58
CA PHE A 73 5.05 -4.77 16.74
C PHE A 73 5.73 -5.93 15.99
N PRO A 74 6.69 -6.64 16.62
CA PRO A 74 7.43 -7.72 15.96
C PRO A 74 6.54 -8.88 15.46
N ASP A 75 5.42 -9.14 16.14
CA ASP A 75 4.44 -10.16 15.75
C ASP A 75 3.79 -9.85 14.39
N GLU A 76 3.80 -8.57 14.00
CA GLU A 76 3.24 -8.09 12.74
C GLU A 76 4.25 -8.15 11.59
N LEU A 77 5.50 -8.53 11.84
CA LEU A 77 6.56 -8.54 10.83
C LEU A 77 6.17 -9.37 9.60
N ALA A 78 5.57 -10.54 9.80
CA ALA A 78 5.13 -11.42 8.72
C ALA A 78 4.05 -10.75 7.85
N PHE A 79 3.09 -10.06 8.48
CA PHE A 79 2.05 -9.32 7.77
C PHE A 79 2.59 -8.06 7.08
N ALA A 80 3.47 -7.32 7.76
CA ALA A 80 4.11 -6.13 7.21
C ALA A 80 4.92 -6.46 5.94
N LEU A 81 5.70 -7.54 5.95
CA LEU A 81 6.45 -7.99 4.76
C LEU A 81 5.54 -8.35 3.59
N GLU A 82 4.39 -8.98 3.85
CA GLU A 82 3.38 -9.20 2.81
C GLU A 82 2.91 -7.87 2.20
N GLN A 83 2.56 -6.89 3.03
CA GLN A 83 2.08 -5.60 2.52
C GLN A 83 3.18 -4.81 1.79
N VAL A 84 4.44 -4.91 2.23
CA VAL A 84 5.60 -4.39 1.50
C VAL A 84 5.73 -5.08 0.14
N GLY A 85 5.52 -6.40 0.07
CA GLY A 85 5.46 -7.14 -1.19
C GLY A 85 4.37 -6.63 -2.13
N VAL A 86 3.18 -6.32 -1.60
CA VAL A 86 2.08 -5.70 -2.38
C VAL A 86 2.50 -4.34 -2.94
N CYS A 87 3.17 -3.51 -2.14
CA CYS A 87 3.65 -2.21 -2.60
C CYS A 87 4.63 -2.35 -3.78
N TYR A 88 5.56 -3.30 -3.71
CA TYR A 88 6.48 -3.57 -4.81
C TYR A 88 5.78 -4.16 -6.04
N HIS A 89 4.75 -4.99 -5.84
CA HIS A 89 3.93 -5.50 -6.92
C HIS A 89 3.20 -4.37 -7.66
N LEU A 90 2.69 -3.37 -6.94
CA LEU A 90 2.07 -2.18 -7.53
C LEU A 90 3.09 -1.32 -8.30
N ASP A 91 4.31 -1.21 -7.79
CA ASP A 91 5.43 -0.54 -8.46
C ASP A 91 6.00 -1.35 -9.64
N LYS A 92 5.46 -2.55 -9.92
CA LYS A 92 5.94 -3.53 -10.91
C LYS A 92 7.36 -4.04 -10.65
N ASP A 93 7.92 -3.79 -9.46
CA ASP A 93 9.14 -4.43 -9.01
C ASP A 93 8.81 -5.82 -8.47
N TYR A 94 8.50 -6.72 -9.41
CA TYR A 94 8.10 -8.08 -9.08
C TYR A 94 9.19 -8.86 -8.36
N ARG A 95 10.47 -8.50 -8.55
CA ARG A 95 11.58 -9.17 -7.89
C ARG A 95 11.57 -8.87 -6.40
N ALA A 96 11.54 -7.59 -6.04
CA ALA A 96 11.44 -7.18 -4.64
C ALA A 96 10.13 -7.69 -4.00
N ALA A 97 9.03 -7.72 -4.75
CA ALA A 97 7.76 -8.27 -4.26
C ALA A 97 7.89 -9.74 -3.84
N ILE A 98 8.47 -10.59 -4.70
CA ILE A 98 8.66 -12.02 -4.42
C ILE A 98 9.56 -12.24 -3.21
N GLU A 99 10.68 -11.52 -3.11
CA GLU A 99 11.61 -11.65 -1.97
C GLU A 99 10.91 -11.34 -0.63
N ASN A 100 10.02 -10.33 -0.60
CA ASN A 100 9.23 -9.97 0.57
C ASN A 100 8.15 -11.01 0.91
N TYR A 101 7.44 -11.52 -0.10
CA TYR A 101 6.46 -12.60 0.13
C TYR A 101 7.12 -13.87 0.65
N GLU A 102 8.27 -14.26 0.09
CA GLU A 102 9.03 -15.42 0.58
C GLU A 102 9.54 -15.21 2.02
N ALA A 103 9.95 -13.99 2.37
CA ALA A 103 10.30 -13.64 3.74
C ALA A 103 9.09 -13.73 4.69
N ALA A 104 7.92 -13.26 4.28
CA ALA A 104 6.69 -13.39 5.05
C ALA A 104 6.31 -14.86 5.31
N ILE A 105 6.41 -15.73 4.28
CA ILE A 105 6.16 -17.17 4.41
C ILE A 105 7.10 -17.80 5.46
N ARG A 106 8.40 -17.44 5.43
CA ARG A 106 9.38 -17.95 6.40
C ARG A 106 9.05 -17.58 7.84
N LEU A 107 8.34 -16.48 8.06
CA LEU A 107 7.91 -16.03 9.38
C LEU A 107 6.54 -16.58 9.80
N GLY A 108 5.89 -17.40 8.98
CA GLY A 108 4.63 -18.07 9.32
C GLY A 108 3.38 -17.47 8.68
N SER A 109 3.51 -16.52 7.73
CA SER A 109 2.37 -16.11 6.90
C SER A 109 1.83 -17.28 6.08
N ASP A 110 0.55 -17.22 5.71
CA ASP A 110 -0.12 -18.28 4.95
C ASP A 110 0.55 -18.49 3.58
N ALA A 111 1.35 -19.55 3.50
CA ALA A 111 2.07 -19.93 2.30
C ALA A 111 1.14 -20.20 1.13
N ARG A 112 -0.06 -20.77 1.35
CA ARG A 112 -0.98 -21.09 0.26
C ARG A 112 -1.39 -19.82 -0.47
N ARG A 113 -1.83 -18.82 0.29
CA ARG A 113 -2.24 -17.52 -0.24
C ARG A 113 -1.07 -16.80 -0.93
N LEU A 114 0.08 -16.74 -0.28
CA LEU A 114 1.23 -16.00 -0.82
C LEU A 114 1.87 -16.68 -2.04
N THR A 115 1.76 -18.01 -2.16
CA THR A 115 2.30 -18.74 -3.33
C THR A 115 1.55 -18.37 -4.61
N GLU A 116 0.23 -18.14 -4.53
CA GLU A 116 -0.56 -17.65 -5.65
C GLU A 116 -0.11 -16.23 -6.06
N THR A 117 0.04 -15.32 -5.10
CA THR A 117 0.54 -13.95 -5.36
C THR A 117 1.96 -13.94 -5.92
N ILE A 118 2.85 -14.81 -5.44
CA ILE A 118 4.20 -14.98 -5.99
C ILE A 118 4.13 -15.48 -7.44
N ALA A 119 3.24 -16.43 -7.74
CA ALA A 119 3.07 -16.94 -9.09
C ALA A 119 2.56 -15.85 -10.06
N GLU A 120 1.65 -14.97 -9.60
CA GLU A 120 1.22 -13.80 -10.35
C GLU A 120 2.36 -12.80 -10.58
N ALA A 121 3.12 -12.48 -9.53
CA ALA A 121 4.28 -11.60 -9.61
C ALA A 121 5.31 -12.13 -10.62
N ARG A 122 5.56 -13.45 -10.63
CA ARG A 122 6.47 -14.11 -11.60
C ARG A 122 5.98 -13.98 -13.04
N LYS A 123 4.66 -14.11 -13.27
CA LYS A 123 4.07 -13.87 -14.61
C LYS A 123 4.23 -12.42 -15.03
N GLY A 124 4.00 -11.48 -14.11
CA GLY A 124 4.26 -10.05 -14.33
C GLY A 124 5.71 -9.80 -14.72
N MET A 125 6.66 -10.36 -13.97
CA MET A 125 8.08 -10.26 -14.29
C MET A 125 8.41 -10.75 -15.71
N ALA A 126 7.84 -11.88 -16.13
CA ALA A 126 8.07 -12.43 -17.46
C ALA A 126 7.36 -11.65 -18.59
N ALA A 127 6.33 -10.86 -18.27
CA ALA A 127 5.58 -10.05 -19.22
C ALA A 127 6.16 -8.64 -19.41
N PHE A 128 6.89 -8.13 -18.41
CA PHE A 128 7.43 -6.77 -18.38
C PHE A 128 8.97 -6.70 -18.35
N GLY A 129 9.66 -7.84 -18.25
CA GLY A 129 11.12 -7.97 -18.35
C GLY A 129 11.57 -8.28 -19.77
#